data_AF-A0A965EZ06-F1
#
_entry.id   AF-A0A965EZ06-F1
#
_cell.length_a   1.000
_cell.length_b   1.000
_cell.length_c   1.000
_cell.angle_alpha   90.00
_cell.angle_beta   90.00
_cell.angle_gamma   90.00
#
_symmetry.space_group_name_H-M   'P 1'
#
loop_
_entity.id
_entity.type
_entity.pdbx_description
1 polymer ?
#
loop_
_entity_poly.entity_id
_entity_poly.type
_entity_poly.pdbx_seq_one_letter_code
_entity_poly.pdbx_strand_id
1 'polypeptide(L)'
;MKPRTMIVLAAGVAAVAGPAAANATMAYVSQSARPTGPSYVMVANDDGSGATRITKGDYVSISPDGARIAYTAGADPVSTVYDLAT
;
A
#
# COMPACT_ATOMS: atom_id res chain seq x y z
N MET A 1 -46.94 41.04 20.75
CA MET A 1 -46.04 39.91 21.10
C MET A 1 -45.76 39.13 19.81
N LYS A 2 -44.49 38.98 19.39
CA LYS A 2 -44.09 38.58 18.03
C LYS A 2 -43.82 37.06 17.96
N PRO A 3 -44.33 36.30 16.97
CA PRO A 3 -44.02 34.88 16.84
C PRO A 3 -42.54 34.66 16.47
N ARG A 4 -41.87 33.71 17.13
CA ARG A 4 -40.50 33.31 16.82
C ARG A 4 -40.51 32.32 15.67
N THR A 5 -40.05 32.76 14.49
CA THR A 5 -39.78 31.90 13.35
C THR A 5 -38.71 30.87 13.70
N MET A 6 -39.02 29.58 13.61
CA MET A 6 -38.02 28.51 13.60
C MET A 6 -37.54 28.31 12.15
N ILE A 7 -36.25 28.51 11.91
CA ILE A 7 -35.59 28.12 10.67
C ILE A 7 -35.24 26.63 10.80
N VAL A 8 -35.77 25.79 9.92
CA VAL A 8 -35.29 24.41 9.74
C VAL A 8 -34.06 24.48 8.84
N LEU A 9 -32.90 24.11 9.36
CA LEU A 9 -31.70 23.93 8.55
C LEU A 9 -31.71 22.50 8.01
N ALA A 10 -31.99 22.34 6.71
CA ALA A 10 -31.73 21.10 6.00
C ALA A 10 -30.26 21.08 5.59
N ALA A 11 -29.47 20.18 6.16
CA ALA A 11 -28.10 19.89 5.74
C ALA A 11 -27.80 18.45 6.16
N GLY A 12 -27.39 17.52 5.33
CA GLY A 12 -27.24 17.38 3.89
C GLY A 12 -27.08 15.87 3.69
N VAL A 13 -27.32 15.34 2.49
CA VAL A 13 -26.91 13.95 2.22
C VAL A 13 -25.38 13.94 2.34
N ALA A 14 -24.85 13.39 3.43
CA ALA A 14 -23.45 13.00 3.47
C ALA A 14 -23.35 11.91 2.40
N ALA A 15 -22.82 12.26 1.23
CA ALA A 15 -22.25 11.25 0.36
C ALA A 15 -21.23 10.53 1.25
N VAL A 16 -21.55 9.29 1.64
CA VAL A 16 -20.50 8.39 2.11
C VAL A 16 -19.62 8.27 0.88
N ALA A 17 -18.52 9.02 0.88
CA ALA A 17 -17.41 8.69 0.01
C ALA A 17 -17.10 7.24 0.38
N GLY A 18 -17.56 6.29 -0.44
CA GLY A 18 -16.97 4.96 -0.42
C GLY A 18 -15.47 5.15 -0.49
N PRO A 19 -14.65 4.32 0.19
CA PRO A 19 -13.21 4.50 0.14
C PRO A 19 -12.86 4.69 -1.32
N ALA A 20 -12.30 5.86 -1.66
CA ALA A 20 -11.74 6.03 -2.97
C ALA A 20 -10.86 4.80 -3.16
N ALA A 21 -11.06 4.04 -4.22
CA ALA A 21 -10.17 2.95 -4.57
C ALA A 21 -8.82 3.61 -4.85
N ALA A 22 -8.10 3.94 -3.78
CA ALA A 22 -6.72 4.30 -3.81
C ALA A 22 -6.09 3.01 -4.29
N ASN A 23 -5.55 3.02 -5.52
CA ASN A 23 -4.73 1.93 -6.01
C ASN A 23 -3.51 1.89 -5.10
N ALA A 24 -3.66 1.23 -3.95
CA ALA A 24 -2.65 1.18 -2.92
C ALA A 24 -1.61 0.16 -3.38
N THR A 25 -0.35 0.50 -3.18
CA THR A 25 0.74 -0.42 -3.50
C THR A 25 0.97 -1.34 -2.31
N MET A 26 1.13 -2.63 -2.58
CA MET A 26 1.53 -3.63 -1.59
C MET A 26 2.92 -4.17 -1.93
N ALA A 27 3.71 -4.47 -0.90
CA ALA A 27 4.99 -5.16 -1.02
C ALA A 27 4.95 -6.48 -0.26
N TYR A 28 5.48 -7.55 -0.86
CA TYR A 28 5.51 -8.87 -0.24
C TYR A 28 6.73 -9.69 -0.69
N VAL A 29 7.01 -10.76 0.05
CA VAL A 29 8.08 -11.72 -0.29
C VAL A 29 7.47 -12.96 -0.92
N SER A 30 7.95 -13.31 -2.11
CA SER A 30 7.60 -14.54 -2.80
C SER A 30 8.73 -15.55 -2.64
N GLN A 31 8.45 -16.67 -1.98
CA GLN A 31 9.40 -17.73 -1.76
C GLN A 31 9.34 -18.76 -2.88
N SER A 32 10.49 -19.32 -3.24
CA SER A 32 10.52 -20.47 -4.14
C SER A 32 9.82 -21.67 -3.53
N ALA A 33 9.12 -22.45 -4.35
CA ALA A 33 8.55 -23.74 -3.93
C ALA A 33 9.60 -24.75 -3.48
N ARG A 34 10.89 -24.53 -3.82
CA ARG A 34 12.00 -25.37 -3.36
C ARG A 34 12.48 -24.85 -1.99
N PRO A 35 12.74 -25.73 -1.00
CA PRO A 35 13.24 -25.32 0.32
C PRO A 35 14.55 -24.51 0.28
N THR A 36 15.37 -24.72 -0.74
CA THR A 36 16.66 -24.02 -0.95
C THR A 36 16.60 -22.96 -2.04
N GLY A 37 15.41 -22.69 -2.58
CA GLY A 37 15.23 -21.71 -3.64
C GLY A 37 15.25 -20.27 -3.11
N PRO A 38 15.51 -19.30 -3.99
CA PRO A 38 15.61 -17.89 -3.60
C PRO A 38 14.24 -17.30 -3.24
N SER A 39 14.24 -16.33 -2.32
CA SER A 39 13.12 -15.43 -2.09
C SER A 39 13.25 -14.17 -2.92
N TYR A 40 12.13 -13.59 -3.30
CA TYR A 40 12.07 -12.36 -4.07
C TYR A 40 11.14 -11.33 -3.44
N VAL A 41 11.58 -10.09 -3.47
CA VAL A 41 10.78 -8.92 -3.12
C VAL A 41 9.92 -8.56 -4.32
N MET A 42 8.62 -8.47 -4.09
CA MET A 42 7.59 -8.21 -5.09
C MET A 42 6.79 -6.98 -4.68
N VAL A 43 6.32 -6.23 -5.67
CA VAL A 43 5.38 -5.11 -5.50
C VAL A 43 4.20 -5.31 -6.42
N ALA A 44 2.99 -5.05 -5.94
CA ALA A 44 1.75 -5.19 -6.69
C ALA A 44 0.75 -4.09 -6.30
N ASN A 45 -0.33 -3.98 -7.06
CA ASN A 45 -1.53 -3.29 -6.60
C ASN A 45 -2.17 -4.07 -5.43
N ASP A 46 -3.00 -3.41 -4.65
CA ASP A 46 -3.69 -3.99 -3.49
C ASP A 46 -4.69 -5.10 -3.83
N ASP A 47 -5.20 -5.10 -5.07
CA ASP A 47 -5.97 -6.19 -5.66
C ASP A 47 -5.11 -7.38 -6.15
N GLY A 48 -3.78 -7.29 -6.00
CA GLY A 48 -2.80 -8.27 -6.43
C GLY A 48 -2.46 -8.23 -7.93
N SER A 49 -3.09 -7.34 -8.71
CA SER A 49 -2.75 -7.12 -10.11
C SER A 49 -1.43 -6.35 -10.26
N GLY A 50 -0.82 -6.38 -11.44
CA GLY A 50 0.40 -5.62 -11.73
C GLY A 50 1.65 -6.07 -10.96
N ALA A 51 1.64 -7.28 -10.39
CA ALA A 51 2.77 -7.80 -9.62
C ALA A 51 4.08 -7.78 -10.41
N THR A 52 5.09 -7.11 -9.86
CA THR A 52 6.40 -6.90 -10.46
C THR A 52 7.50 -7.32 -9.48
N ARG A 53 8.49 -8.05 -9.99
CA ARG A 53 9.68 -8.45 -9.23
C ARG A 53 10.66 -7.29 -9.14
N ILE A 54 10.96 -6.85 -7.93
CA ILE A 54 11.94 -5.78 -7.69
C ILE A 54 13.35 -6.38 -7.60
N THR A 55 13.56 -7.32 -6.69
CA THR A 55 14.89 -7.89 -6.43
C THR A 55 14.82 -9.20 -5.64
N LYS A 56 15.97 -9.83 -5.40
CA LYS A 56 16.10 -10.98 -4.49
C LYS A 56 16.19 -10.48 -3.04
N GLY A 57 15.43 -11.08 -2.13
CA GLY A 57 15.42 -10.68 -0.72
C GLY A 57 14.34 -11.35 0.11
N ASP A 58 14.49 -11.27 1.44
CA ASP A 58 13.72 -12.07 2.41
C ASP A 58 12.84 -11.24 3.34
N TYR A 59 13.05 -9.93 3.42
CA TYR A 59 12.24 -8.99 4.23
C TYR A 59 11.92 -7.75 3.41
N VAL A 60 10.71 -7.21 3.58
CA VAL A 60 10.28 -5.97 2.93
C VAL A 60 9.30 -5.18 3.80
N SER A 61 9.37 -3.86 3.70
CA SER A 61 8.38 -2.90 4.21
C SER A 61 8.18 -1.79 3.17
N ILE A 62 6.96 -1.31 3.00
CA ILE A 62 6.62 -0.21 2.09
C ILE A 62 6.33 1.06 2.89
N SER A 63 6.76 2.21 2.38
CA SER A 63 6.46 3.50 2.98
C SER A 63 4.95 3.80 2.92
N PRO A 64 4.40 4.60 3.86
CA PRO A 64 2.97 4.92 3.87
C PRO A 64 2.46 5.61 2.60
N ASP A 65 3.33 6.34 1.91
CA ASP A 65 3.05 6.99 0.63
C ASP A 65 3.18 6.06 -0.58
N GLY A 66 3.58 4.80 -0.38
CA GLY A 66 3.75 3.80 -1.44
C GLY A 66 4.95 4.05 -2.37
N ALA A 67 5.73 5.11 -2.16
CA ALA A 67 6.79 5.53 -3.08
C ALA A 67 8.09 4.74 -2.91
N ARG A 68 8.31 4.12 -1.75
CA ARG A 68 9.57 3.46 -1.39
C ARG A 68 9.35 2.14 -0.69
N ILE A 69 10.32 1.25 -0.86
CA ILE A 69 10.41 0.04 -0.04
C ILE A 69 11.77 -0.02 0.66
N ALA A 70 11.77 -0.53 1.89
CA ALA A 70 12.96 -0.99 2.58
C ALA A 70 12.98 -2.52 2.52
N TYR A 71 14.11 -3.11 2.16
CA TYR A 71 14.24 -4.56 2.02
C TYR A 71 15.61 -5.07 2.45
N THR A 72 15.69 -6.36 2.77
CA THR A 72 16.96 -7.04 3.05
C THR A 72 17.38 -7.86 1.83
N ALA A 73 18.58 -7.60 1.31
CA ALA A 73 19.10 -8.28 0.12
C ALA A 73 19.73 -9.63 0.52
N GLY A 74 18.95 -10.71 0.42
CA GLY A 74 19.42 -12.06 0.75
C GLY A 74 19.88 -12.22 2.20
N ALA A 75 20.97 -12.98 2.40
CA ALA A 75 21.52 -13.27 3.73
C ALA A 75 22.32 -12.10 4.34
N ASP A 76 22.50 -11.01 3.60
CA ASP A 76 23.25 -9.86 4.07
C ASP A 76 22.40 -9.06 5.09
N PRO A 77 22.92 -8.75 6.28
CA PRO A 77 22.14 -8.07 7.34
C PRO A 77 21.87 -6.59 7.04
N VAL A 78 22.27 -6.08 5.87
CA VAL A 78 22.13 -4.67 5.51
C VAL A 78 20.79 -4.44 4.81
N SER A 79 19.94 -3.63 5.44
CA SER A 79 18.70 -3.15 4.82
C SER A 79 19.00 -2.08 3.76
N THR A 80 18.42 -2.24 2.58
CA THR A 80 18.54 -1.33 1.44
C THR A 80 17.18 -0.67 1.16
N VAL A 81 17.19 0.58 0.68
CA VAL A 81 15.98 1.31 0.26
C VAL A 81 15.90 1.37 -1.26
N TYR A 82 14.71 1.15 -1.82
CA TYR A 82 14.42 1.23 -3.25
C TYR A 82 13.28 2.23 -3.52
N ASP A 83 13.49 3.17 -4.44
CA ASP A 83 12.46 4.09 -4.93
C ASP A 83 11.69 3.43 -6.08
N LEU A 84 10.36 3.40 -6.00
CA LEU A 84 9.50 2.79 -7.03
C LEU A 84 9.24 3.71 -8.22
N ALA A 85 9.61 4.98 -8.11
CA ALA A 85 9.34 6.01 -9.09
C ALA A 85 10.47 6.20 -10.14
N THR A 86 11.52 5.38 -10.11
CA THR A 86 12.69 5.50 -11.01
C THR A 86 13.14 4.12 -11.48
#